data_AF-A0A2U1S379-F1
#
_entry.id   AF-A0A2U1S379-F1
#
_cell.length_a   1.000
_cell.length_b   1.000
_cell.length_c   1.000
_cell.angle_alpha   90.00
_cell.angle_beta   90.00
_cell.angle_gamma   90.00
#
_symmetry.space_group_name_H-M   'P 1'
#
loop_
_entity.id
_entity.type
_entity.pdbx_description
1 polymer ?
#
loop_
_entity_poly.entity_id
_entity_poly.type
_entity_poly.pdbx_seq_one_letter_code
_entity_poly.pdbx_strand_id
1 'polypeptide(L)' 'MSSMLTMNGCLGRDLALELVRVTEAAALAAGQWMGRGQKDAGDEAAVHAMRAMLRTVDIDGVVVIGEGEKDEAPML' A
#
# COMPACT_ATOMS: atom_id res chain seq x y z
N MET A 1 -28.53 -14.42 -21.54
CA MET A 1 -27.33 -15.20 -21.90
C MET A 1 -26.14 -14.50 -21.26
N SER A 2 -25.33 -15.26 -20.49
CA SER A 2 -24.17 -14.86 -19.67
C SER A 2 -24.48 -13.92 -18.49
N SER A 3 -25.00 -14.36 -17.33
CA SER A 3 -24.44 -15.31 -16.34
C SER A 3 -22.96 -15.07 -16.03
N MET A 4 -22.71 -14.29 -14.98
CA MET A 4 -21.79 -14.56 -13.89
C MET A 4 -20.63 -15.51 -14.21
N LEU A 5 -19.48 -14.95 -14.57
CA LEU A 5 -18.20 -15.46 -14.13
C LEU A 5 -17.66 -14.43 -13.14
N THR A 6 -18.10 -14.56 -11.89
CA THR A 6 -17.33 -14.07 -10.75
C THR A 6 -15.94 -14.68 -10.93
N MET A 7 -14.98 -13.84 -11.32
CA MET A 7 -13.56 -14.18 -11.30
C MET A 7 -13.19 -14.41 -9.84
N ASN A 8 -13.45 -15.61 -9.35
CA ASN A 8 -12.95 -16.08 -8.08
C ASN A 8 -11.50 -16.51 -8.31
N GLY A 9 -10.64 -15.52 -8.61
CA GLY A 9 -9.21 -15.66 -8.40
C GLY A 9 -9.02 -15.76 -6.91
N CYS A 10 -8.53 -16.91 -6.45
CA CYS A 10 -8.33 -17.20 -5.03
C CYS A 10 -7.62 -16.03 -4.32
N LEU A 11 -8.37 -15.31 -3.47
CA LEU A 11 -7.94 -14.17 -2.64
C LEU A 11 -6.70 -14.44 -1.74
N GLY A 12 -6.17 -15.66 -1.74
CA GLY A 12 -5.19 -16.11 -0.74
C GLY A 12 -3.72 -16.07 -1.15
N ARG A 13 -3.38 -16.22 -2.45
CA ARG A 13 -1.96 -16.39 -2.86
C ARG A 13 -1.44 -15.24 -3.70
N ASP A 14 -2.23 -14.76 -4.65
CA ASP A 14 -1.82 -13.66 -5.51
C ASP A 14 -1.81 -12.34 -4.73
N LEU A 15 -2.87 -12.10 -3.93
CA LEU A 15 -2.92 -10.96 -3.01
C LEU A 15 -1.76 -10.95 -2.01
N ALA A 16 -1.38 -12.12 -1.47
CA ALA A 16 -0.28 -12.20 -0.52
C ALA A 16 1.04 -11.74 -1.15
N LEU A 17 1.31 -12.12 -2.40
CA LEU A 17 2.51 -11.69 -3.13
C LEU A 17 2.45 -10.21 -3.52
N GLU A 18 1.26 -9.70 -3.84
CA GLU A 18 1.07 -8.27 -4.13
C GLU A 18 1.33 -7.41 -2.88
N LEU A 19 0.86 -7.82 -1.71
CA LEU A 19 1.14 -7.12 -0.46
C LEU A 19 2.63 -7.18 -0.07
N VAL A 20 3.32 -8.28 -0.34
CA VAL A 20 4.78 -8.33 -0.17
C VAL A 20 5.45 -7.23 -0.99
N ARG A 21 5.08 -7.08 -2.27
CA ARG A 21 5.63 -6.03 -3.14
C ARG A 21 5.31 -4.62 -2.65
N VAL A 22 4.12 -4.39 -2.09
CA VAL A 22 3.74 -3.12 -1.44
C VAL A 22 4.72 -2.79 -0.32
N THR A 23 4.98 -3.76 0.58
CA THR A 23 5.89 -3.55 1.71
C THR A 23 7.35 -3.38 1.29
N GLU A 24 7.80 -4.09 0.27
CA GLU A 24 9.15 -3.93 -0.30
C GLU A 24 9.34 -2.52 -0.87
N ALA A 25 8.38 -2.02 -1.64
CA ALA A 25 8.43 -0.67 -2.20
C ALA A 25 8.48 0.39 -1.10
N ALA A 26 7.69 0.22 -0.04
CA ALA A 26 7.69 1.10 1.13
C ALA A 26 9.06 1.13 1.82
N ALA A 27 9.63 -0.05 2.09
CA ALA A 27 10.90 -0.19 2.78
C ALA A 27 12.07 0.39 1.95
N LEU A 28 12.06 0.20 0.63
CA LEU A 28 13.06 0.77 -0.26
C LEU A 28 12.97 2.30 -0.30
N ALA A 29 11.76 2.87 -0.34
CA ALA A 29 11.55 4.31 -0.32
C ALA A 29 12.01 4.92 1.02
N ALA A 30 11.59 4.34 2.15
CA ALA A 30 12.02 4.77 3.48
C ALA A 30 13.54 4.63 3.69
N GLY A 31 14.13 3.55 3.17
CA GLY A 31 15.55 3.25 3.31
C GLY A 31 16.48 4.31 2.73
N GLN A 32 16.04 5.07 1.71
CA GLN A 32 16.82 6.19 1.16
C GLN A 32 17.03 7.33 2.15
N TRP A 33 16.20 7.43 3.19
CA TRP A 33 16.22 8.46 4.22
C TRP A 33 16.86 8.00 5.54
N MET A 34 17.28 6.73 5.62
CA MET A 34 17.94 6.17 6.80
C MET A 34 19.21 6.98 7.14
N GLY A 35 19.34 7.35 8.41
CA GLY A 35 20.52 8.08 8.91
C GLY A 35 20.59 9.57 8.54
N ARG A 36 19.57 10.12 7.85
CA ARG A 36 19.52 11.55 7.48
C ARG A 36 18.91 12.46 8.55
N GLY A 37 18.35 11.89 9.63
CA GLY A 37 17.64 12.65 10.68
C GLY A 37 16.33 13.29 10.20
N GLN A 38 15.87 12.96 9.00
CA GLN A 38 14.67 13.50 8.36
C GLN A 38 13.53 12.48 8.46
N LYS A 39 12.95 12.35 9.66
CA LYS A 39 11.90 11.36 9.96
C LYS A 39 10.69 11.54 9.02
N ASP A 40 10.17 12.76 8.95
CA ASP A 40 8.92 13.05 8.25
C ASP A 40 9.04 12.80 6.74
N ALA A 41 10.19 13.13 6.14
CA ALA A 41 10.44 12.86 4.73
C ALA A 41 10.57 11.35 4.42
N GLY A 42 11.08 10.57 5.39
CA GLY A 42 11.14 9.12 5.28
C GLY A 42 9.76 8.48 5.37
N ASP A 43 8.91 8.95 6.29
CA ASP A 43 7.50 8.52 6.41
C ASP A 43 6.74 8.85 5.13
N GLU A 44 6.78 10.11 4.67
CA GLU A 44 6.06 10.55 3.48
C GLU A 44 6.46 9.73 2.24
N ALA A 45 7.75 9.43 2.09
CA ALA A 45 8.25 8.60 1.00
C ALA A 45 7.70 7.16 1.08
N ALA A 46 7.63 6.57 2.27
CA ALA A 46 7.11 5.22 2.49
C ALA A 46 5.61 5.13 2.20
N VAL A 47 4.84 6.08 2.73
CA VAL A 47 3.39 6.22 2.56
C VAL A 47 3.01 6.39 1.11
N HIS A 48 3.70 7.28 0.40
CA HIS A 48 3.47 7.52 -1.01
C HIS A 48 3.73 6.26 -1.85
N ALA A 49 4.82 5.54 -1.57
CA ALA A 49 5.13 4.28 -2.23
C ALA A 49 4.08 3.20 -1.94
N MET A 50 3.65 3.04 -0.68
CA MET A 50 2.59 2.09 -0.30
C MET A 50 1.28 2.39 -1.01
N ARG A 51 0.82 3.65 -1.02
CA ARG A 51 -0.43 4.03 -1.68
C ARG A 51 -0.38 3.85 -3.19
N ALA A 52 0.76 4.15 -3.82
CA ALA A 52 0.94 3.93 -5.25
C ALA A 52 0.82 2.43 -5.59
N MET A 53 1.44 1.57 -4.79
CA MET A 53 1.38 0.12 -5.00
C MET A 53 0.01 -0.48 -4.66
N LEU A 54 -0.63 -0.06 -3.57
CA LEU A 54 -1.97 -0.53 -3.18
C LEU A 54 -3.04 -0.23 -4.25
N ARG A 55 -2.90 0.88 -4.98
CA ARG A 55 -3.77 1.20 -6.12
C ARG A 55 -3.66 0.25 -7.31
N THR A 56 -2.61 -0.57 -7.37
CA THR A 56 -2.40 -1.56 -8.44
C THR A 56 -2.93 -2.95 -8.09
N VAL A 57 -3.27 -3.18 -6.82
CA VAL A 57 -3.82 -4.44 -6.30
C VAL A 57 -5.31 -4.47 -6.61
N ASP A 58 -5.81 -5.58 -7.15
CA ASP A 58 -7.24 -5.77 -7.44
C ASP A 58 -8.02 -6.10 -6.15
N ILE A 59 -8.25 -5.07 -5.33
CA ILE A 59 -8.98 -5.17 -4.07
C ILE A 59 -9.98 -4.04 -3.89
N ASP A 60 -11.13 -4.36 -3.30
CA ASP A 60 -12.04 -3.39 -2.68
C ASP A 60 -11.80 -3.39 -1.17
N GLY A 61 -10.78 -2.63 -0.75
CA GLY A 61 -10.30 -2.58 0.62
C GLY A 61 -10.47 -1.20 1.25
N VAL A 62 -10.83 -1.16 2.53
CA VAL A 62 -10.91 0.08 3.32
C VAL A 62 -9.72 0.15 4.28
N VAL A 63 -9.02 1.28 4.26
CA VAL A 63 -7.98 1.59 5.24
C VAL A 63 -8.66 1.87 6.58
N VAL A 64 -8.51 0.95 7.53
CA VAL A 64 -9.03 1.08 8.91
C VAL A 64 -7.96 1.51 9.91
N ILE A 65 -6.68 1.37 9.54
CA ILE A 65 -5.51 1.80 10.30
C ILE A 65 -4.54 2.44 9.31
N GLY A 66 -4.13 3.68 9.56
CA GLY A 66 -3.26 4.48 8.67
C GLY A 66 -2.34 5.42 9.46
N GLU A 67 -1.72 6.36 8.75
CA GLU A 67 -0.74 7.34 9.29
C GLU A 67 -1.33 8.32 10.31
N GLY A 68 -2.64 8.54 10.29
CA GLY A 68 -3.33 9.46 11.18
C GLY A 68 -4.78 9.65 10.76
N GLU A 69 -5.50 10.55 11.43
CA GLU A 69 -6.81 10.97 10.92
C GLU A 69 -6.66 11.65 9.56
N LYS A 70 -7.71 11.56 8.73
CA LYS A 70 -7.75 12.09 7.35
C LYS A 70 -7.36 13.58 7.25
N ASP A 71 -7.44 14.30 8.37
CA ASP A 71 -7.14 15.72 8.49
C ASP A 71 -5.66 16.02 8.77
N GLU A 72 -4.89 15.06 9.31
CA GLU A 72 -3.45 15.22 9.61
C GLU A 72 -2.56 14.42 8.64
N ALA A 73 -3.09 13.37 8.00
CA ALA A 73 -2.38 12.54 7.04
C ALA A 73 -3.07 12.57 5.65
N PRO A 74 -2.51 13.27 4.65
CA PRO A 74 -3.16 13.42 3.35
C PRO A 74 -3.11 12.15 2.47
N MET A 75 -2.31 11.16 2.86
CA MET A 75 -1.77 10.18 1.91
C MET A 75 -2.02 8.71 2.26
N LEU A 76 -2.57 8.33 3.42
CA LEU A 76 -3.09 6.97 3.66
C LEU A 76 -4.35 6.98 4.51
#